data_AF-A0A975H591-F1
#
_entry.id   AF-A0A975H591-F1
#
_cell.length_a   1.000
_cell.length_b   1.000
_cell.length_c   1.000
_cell.angle_alpha   90.00
_cell.angle_beta   90.00
_cell.angle_gamma   90.00
#
_symmetry.space_group_name_H-M   'P 1'
#
loop_
_entity.id
_entity.type
_entity.pdbx_description
1 polymer ?
#
loop_
_entity_poly.entity_id
_entity_poly.type
_entity_poly.pdbx_seq_one_letter_code
_entity_poly.pdbx_strand_id
1 'polypeptide(L)'
;MFSIGIDVAKAKLDVCVLFEQRSRTKVVPNSPAGFAQLLAWLQQHWPTQPLSGFHAILEGTGAYHEAAACALFDAGIRVSIVNPAQVRDFARGLGIRTKTDGVDSAVLARYGLLVQPAAWTPRPRMCACCRPC
;
A
#
# COMPACT_ATOMS: atom_id res chain seq x y z
N MET A 1 -0.26 -12.38 9.86
CA MET A 1 0.45 -11.42 8.99
C MET A 1 -0.57 -10.55 8.30
N PHE A 2 -0.43 -9.23 8.37
CA PHE A 2 -1.39 -8.28 7.82
C PHE A 2 -0.86 -7.70 6.52
N SER A 3 -1.54 -7.97 5.41
CA SER A 3 -1.17 -7.43 4.09
C SER A 3 -2.18 -6.39 3.67
N ILE A 4 -1.72 -5.21 3.30
CA ILE A 4 -2.55 -4.09 2.86
C ILE A 4 -2.29 -3.89 1.37
N GLY A 5 -3.30 -4.05 0.52
CA GLY A 5 -3.23 -3.62 -0.87
C GLY A 5 -3.85 -2.25 -1.01
N ILE A 6 -3.17 -1.36 -1.72
CA ILE A 6 -3.60 0.02 -1.92
C ILE A 6 -3.55 0.32 -3.41
N ASP A 7 -4.73 0.47 -4.00
CA ASP A 7 -4.86 1.05 -5.33
C ASP A 7 -4.91 2.58 -5.20
N VAL A 8 -4.06 3.25 -5.98
CA VAL A 8 -3.78 4.68 -5.83
C VAL A 8 -4.39 5.44 -7.01
N ALA A 9 -5.48 6.14 -6.74
CA ALA A 9 -6.03 7.12 -7.68
C ALA A 9 -5.61 8.55 -7.29
N LYS A 10 -5.81 9.48 -8.24
CA LYS A 10 -5.47 10.91 -8.03
C LYS A 10 -6.17 11.51 -6.81
N ALA A 11 -7.44 11.18 -6.59
CA ALA A 11 -8.26 11.78 -5.53
C ALA A 11 -8.48 10.86 -4.32
N LYS A 12 -8.28 9.55 -4.46
CA LYS A 12 -8.61 8.55 -3.45
C LYS A 12 -7.62 7.39 -3.45
N LEU A 13 -7.59 6.68 -2.32
CA LEU A 13 -6.92 5.41 -2.14
C LEU A 13 -7.96 4.36 -1.82
N ASP A 14 -7.99 3.30 -2.61
CA ASP A 14 -8.82 2.13 -2.37
C ASP A 14 -7.98 1.09 -1.64
N VAL A 15 -8.30 0.87 -0.36
CA VAL A 15 -7.49 0.08 0.57
C VAL A 15 -8.19 -1.23 0.87
N CYS A 16 -7.44 -2.33 0.83
CA CYS A 16 -7.88 -3.64 1.26
C CYS A 16 -6.86 -4.24 2.24
N VAL A 17 -7.29 -4.56 3.46
CA VAL A 17 -6.49 -5.26 4.47
C VAL A 17 -6.90 -6.72 4.49
N LEU A 18 -5.96 -7.61 4.23
CA LEU A 18 -6.12 -9.06 4.27
C LEU A 18 -5.45 -9.62 5.54
N PHE A 19 -6.21 -10.41 6.30
CA PHE A 19 -5.79 -11.02 7.56
C PHE A 19 -6.51 -12.35 7.76
N GLU A 20 -5.79 -13.43 8.08
CA GLU A 20 -6.39 -14.73 8.49
C GLU A 20 -7.58 -15.19 7.61
N GLN A 21 -7.46 -15.04 6.29
CA GLN A 21 -8.48 -15.32 5.26
C GLN A 21 -9.69 -14.36 5.17
N ARG A 22 -9.74 -13.34 6.02
CA ARG A 22 -10.73 -12.25 5.95
C ARG A 22 -10.12 -11.02 5.30
N SER A 23 -10.98 -10.21 4.70
CA SER A 23 -10.60 -8.92 4.13
C SER A 23 -11.49 -7.81 4.67
N ARG A 24 -10.91 -6.62 4.86
CA ARG A 24 -11.63 -5.38 5.12
C ARG A 24 -11.22 -4.32 4.11
N THR A 25 -12.19 -3.62 3.54
CA THR A 25 -11.93 -2.55 2.57
C THR A 25 -12.29 -1.19 3.15
N LYS A 26 -11.58 -0.15 2.70
CA LYS A 26 -11.88 1.25 3.01
C LYS A 26 -11.39 2.12 1.87
N VAL A 27 -12.16 3.16 1.57
CA VAL A 27 -11.73 4.23 0.67
C VAL A 27 -11.39 5.45 1.50
N VAL A 28 -10.22 6.05 1.25
CA VAL A 28 -9.80 7.31 1.87
C VAL A 28 -9.36 8.31 0.80
N PRO A 29 -9.40 9.62 1.06
CA PRO A 29 -8.82 10.61 0.15
C PRO A 29 -7.31 10.39 -0.05
N ASN A 30 -6.79 10.68 -1.25
CA ASN A 30 -5.34 10.74 -1.47
C ASN A 30 -4.81 12.10 -0.99
N SER A 31 -4.79 12.29 0.32
CA SER A 31 -4.36 13.52 0.97
C SER A 31 -3.80 13.23 2.36
N PRO A 32 -3.03 14.16 2.98
CA PRO A 32 -2.54 13.97 4.35
C PRO A 32 -3.63 13.62 5.36
N ALA A 33 -4.82 14.24 5.21
CA ALA A 33 -5.98 13.92 6.05
C ALA A 33 -6.47 12.49 5.82
N GLY A 34 -6.49 12.01 4.57
CA GLY A 34 -6.86 10.63 4.24
C GLY A 34 -5.85 9.60 4.76
N PHE A 35 -4.55 9.92 4.77
CA PHE A 35 -3.54 9.05 5.36
C PHE A 35 -3.73 8.92 6.88
N ALA A 36 -3.99 10.04 7.57
CA ALA A 36 -4.32 10.01 8.99
C ALA A 36 -5.60 9.20 9.28
N GLN A 37 -6.63 9.33 8.44
CA GLN A 37 -7.84 8.51 8.53
C GLN A 37 -7.56 7.01 8.35
N LEU A 38 -6.64 6.65 7.44
CA LEU A 38 -6.24 5.27 7.23
C LEU A 38 -5.51 4.71 8.46
N LEU A 39 -4.53 5.45 9.01
CA LEU A 39 -3.79 5.03 10.20
C LEU A 39 -4.71 4.86 11.42
N ALA A 40 -5.60 5.82 11.66
CA ALA A 40 -6.58 5.73 12.73
C ALA A 40 -7.51 4.51 12.55
N TRP A 41 -7.95 4.25 11.32
CA TRP A 41 -8.77 3.09 11.00
C TRP A 41 -8.06 1.75 11.27
N LEU A 42 -6.77 1.64 10.94
CA LEU A 42 -5.97 0.45 11.25
C LEU A 42 -5.87 0.23 12.77
N GLN A 43 -5.57 1.29 13.53
CA GLN A 43 -5.47 1.22 14.99
C GLN A 43 -6.81 0.89 15.66
N GLN A 44 -7.93 1.38 15.12
CA GLN A 44 -9.26 1.08 15.64
C GLN A 44 -9.65 -0.39 15.42
N HIS A 45 -9.32 -0.97 14.28
CA HIS A 45 -9.68 -2.36 13.97
C HIS A 45 -8.70 -3.39 14.54
N TRP A 46 -7.44 -3.01 14.75
CA TRP A 46 -6.40 -3.88 15.31
C TRP A 46 -5.57 -3.16 16.37
N PRO A 47 -6.16 -2.81 17.53
CA PRO A 47 -5.51 -2.00 18.55
C PRO A 47 -4.30 -2.68 19.19
N THR A 48 -4.25 -4.01 19.18
CA THR A 48 -3.14 -4.80 19.72
C THR A 48 -2.04 -5.07 18.70
N GLN A 49 -2.26 -4.72 17.42
CA GLN A 49 -1.30 -4.97 16.35
C GLN A 49 -0.42 -3.73 16.13
N PRO A 50 0.90 -3.80 16.33
CA PRO A 50 1.78 -2.70 15.96
C PRO A 50 1.73 -2.45 14.45
N LEU A 51 1.82 -1.18 14.06
CA LEU A 51 1.81 -0.76 12.65
C LEU A 51 2.93 -1.41 11.83
N SER A 52 4.06 -1.74 12.46
CA SER A 52 5.17 -2.48 11.84
C SER A 52 4.84 -3.93 11.45
N GLY A 53 3.75 -4.49 11.98
CA GLY A 53 3.26 -5.81 11.56
C GLY A 53 2.40 -5.79 10.30
N PHE A 54 2.13 -4.62 9.74
CA PHE A 54 1.43 -4.45 8.47
C PHE A 54 2.43 -4.27 7.32
N HIS A 55 2.09 -4.85 6.16
CA HIS A 55 2.83 -4.70 4.92
C HIS A 55 1.93 -4.10 3.84
N ALA A 56 2.15 -2.84 3.48
CA ALA A 56 1.44 -2.12 2.44
C ALA A 56 2.07 -2.32 1.05
N ILE A 57 1.25 -2.71 0.08
CA ILE A 57 1.59 -2.93 -1.32
C ILE A 57 0.86 -1.88 -2.14
N LEU A 58 1.63 -0.96 -2.73
CA LEU A 58 1.13 0.09 -3.61
C LEU A 58 1.51 -0.24 -5.05
N GLU A 59 0.60 0.02 -5.98
CA GLU A 59 0.91 -0.06 -7.40
C GLU A 59 1.64 1.21 -7.88
N GLY A 60 2.78 1.01 -8.53
CA GLY A 60 3.65 2.08 -9.02
C GLY A 60 3.24 2.63 -10.39
N THR A 61 2.32 3.60 -10.45
CA THR A 61 2.12 4.41 -11.68
C THR A 61 2.11 5.92 -11.38
N GLY A 62 3.15 6.62 -11.83
CA GLY A 62 3.27 8.08 -11.66
C GLY A 62 3.59 8.54 -10.24
N ALA A 63 3.47 9.85 -9.96
CA ALA A 63 3.90 10.44 -8.70
C ALA A 63 2.86 10.34 -7.56
N TYR A 64 1.62 9.90 -7.84
CA TYR A 64 0.52 9.97 -6.87
C TYR A 64 0.69 9.03 -5.66
N HIS A 65 1.48 7.97 -5.79
CA HIS A 65 1.74 7.02 -4.72
C HIS A 65 2.82 7.49 -3.73
N GLU A 66 3.67 8.46 -4.09
CA GLU A 66 4.84 8.82 -3.30
C GLU A 66 4.44 9.38 -1.93
N ALA A 67 3.43 10.25 -1.88
CA ALA A 67 2.94 10.84 -0.63
C ALA A 67 2.37 9.78 0.31
N ALA A 68 1.58 8.83 -0.23
CA ALA A 68 1.02 7.73 0.54
C ALA A 68 2.11 6.77 1.04
N ALA A 69 3.07 6.41 0.17
CA ALA A 69 4.19 5.54 0.53
C ALA A 69 5.04 6.14 1.66
N CYS A 70 5.40 7.43 1.55
CA CYS A 70 6.12 8.14 2.61
C CYS A 70 5.33 8.16 3.92
N ALA A 71 4.05 8.56 3.89
CA ALA A 71 3.24 8.65 5.11
C ALA A 71 3.07 7.31 5.83
N LEU A 72 2.91 6.22 5.09
CA LEU A 72 2.82 4.88 5.65
C LEU A 72 4.16 4.40 6.21
N PHE A 73 5.25 4.65 5.48
CA PHE A 73 6.60 4.33 5.92
C PHE A 73 6.98 5.08 7.21
N ASP A 74 6.69 6.39 7.27
CA ASP A 74 6.95 7.24 8.43
C ASP A 74 6.13 6.81 9.66
N ALA A 75 4.93 6.22 9.44
CA ALA A 75 4.12 5.61 10.50
C ALA A 75 4.63 4.23 10.95
N GLY A 76 5.73 3.73 10.37
CA GLY A 76 6.35 2.46 10.71
C GLY A 76 5.78 1.24 9.99
N ILE A 77 4.89 1.44 9.00
CA ILE A 77 4.35 0.34 8.18
C ILE A 77 5.39 -0.07 7.13
N ARG A 78 5.59 -1.38 6.91
CA ARG A 78 6.42 -1.86 5.82
C ARG A 78 5.74 -1.53 4.49
N VAL A 79 6.41 -0.86 3.57
CA VAL A 79 5.85 -0.47 2.27
C VAL A 79 6.57 -1.22 1.15
N SER A 80 5.87 -1.59 0.09
CA SER A 80 6.42 -2.06 -1.18
C SER A 80 5.68 -1.40 -2.33
N ILE A 81 6.44 -0.92 -3.32
CA ILE A 81 5.88 -0.38 -4.57
C ILE A 81 6.13 -1.43 -5.65
N VAL A 82 5.06 -1.90 -6.29
CA VAL A 82 5.10 -3.01 -7.25
C VAL A 82 4.71 -2.54 -8.64
N ASN A 83 5.26 -3.20 -9.66
CA ASN A 83 4.94 -2.89 -11.05
C ASN A 83 3.53 -3.43 -11.39
N PRO A 84 2.63 -2.61 -11.96
CA PRO A 84 1.33 -3.04 -12.50
C PRO A 84 1.35 -4.34 -13.29
N ALA A 85 2.37 -4.52 -14.13
CA ALA A 85 2.48 -5.70 -14.98
C ALA A 85 2.63 -6.97 -14.14
N GLN A 86 3.42 -6.92 -13.05
CA GLN A 86 3.62 -8.07 -12.16
C GLN A 86 2.34 -8.43 -11.41
N VAL A 87 1.60 -7.43 -10.93
CA VAL A 87 0.33 -7.63 -10.22
C VAL A 87 -0.71 -8.23 -11.18
N ARG A 88 -0.75 -7.75 -12.43
CA ARG A 88 -1.63 -8.28 -13.48
C ARG A 88 -1.29 -9.72 -13.85
N ASP A 89 -0.02 -10.04 -14.03
CA ASP A 89 0.41 -11.40 -14.38
C ASP A 89 0.13 -12.38 -13.22
N PHE A 90 0.31 -11.92 -11.98
CA PHE A 90 -0.12 -12.66 -10.80
C PHE A 90 -1.63 -12.88 -10.75
N ALA A 91 -2.44 -11.84 -11.01
CA ALA A 91 -3.90 -11.96 -11.06
C ALA A 91 -4.37 -12.98 -12.10
N ARG A 92 -3.73 -12.98 -13.28
CA ARG A 92 -3.97 -13.97 -14.35
C ARG A 92 -3.66 -15.39 -13.88
N GLY A 93 -2.55 -15.59 -13.18
CA GLY A 93 -2.18 -16.88 -12.58
C GLY A 93 -3.20 -17.39 -11.55
N LEU A 94 -3.90 -16.49 -10.86
CA LEU A 94 -4.98 -16.82 -9.93
C LEU A 94 -6.37 -17.00 -10.60
N GLY A 95 -6.45 -16.89 -11.92
CA GLY A 95 -7.72 -16.99 -12.66
C GLY A 95 -8.65 -15.78 -12.49
N ILE A 96 -8.16 -14.67 -11.93
CA ILE A 96 -8.92 -13.43 -11.75
C ILE A 96 -8.89 -12.67 -13.09
N ARG A 97 -10.00 -12.71 -13.83
CA ARG A 97 -10.09 -12.20 -15.21
C ARG A 97 -10.69 -10.80 -15.35
N THR A 98 -11.46 -10.32 -14.39
CA THR A 98 -12.19 -9.04 -14.50
C THR A 98 -11.63 -7.96 -13.57
N LYS A 99 -11.23 -6.85 -14.17
CA LYS A 99 -11.03 -5.56 -13.51
C LYS A 99 -12.39 -5.03 -13.08
N THR A 100 -12.66 -5.04 -11.78
CA THR A 100 -13.72 -4.23 -11.18
C THR A 100 -13.05 -3.35 -10.14
N ASP A 101 -13.48 -2.10 -9.98
CA ASP A 101 -12.82 -1.02 -9.19
C ASP A 101 -12.59 -1.30 -7.68
N GLY A 102 -12.73 -2.54 -7.19
CA GLY A 102 -12.29 -2.98 -5.86
C GLY A 102 -11.47 -4.28 -5.86
N VAL A 103 -11.29 -4.92 -7.02
CA VAL A 103 -10.52 -6.16 -7.19
C VAL A 103 -9.02 -5.85 -7.12
N ASP A 104 -8.59 -4.68 -7.58
CA ASP A 104 -7.17 -4.35 -7.69
C ASP A 104 -6.48 -4.25 -6.31
N SER A 105 -7.11 -3.60 -5.31
CA SER A 105 -6.57 -3.55 -3.94
C SER A 105 -6.58 -4.91 -3.23
N ALA A 106 -7.59 -5.75 -3.46
CA ALA A 106 -7.62 -7.11 -2.90
C ALA A 106 -6.56 -8.03 -3.53
N VAL A 107 -6.31 -7.89 -4.84
CA VAL A 107 -5.23 -8.59 -5.54
C VAL A 107 -3.87 -8.12 -5.03
N LEU A 108 -3.66 -6.82 -4.83
CA LEU A 108 -2.44 -6.28 -4.22
C LEU A 108 -2.21 -6.83 -2.81
N ALA A 109 -3.26 -6.91 -1.98
CA ALA A 109 -3.15 -7.48 -0.63
C ALA A 109 -2.76 -8.96 -0.68
N ARG A 110 -3.34 -9.74 -1.60
CA ARG A 110 -2.96 -11.15 -1.83
C ARG A 110 -1.55 -11.29 -2.36
N TYR A 111 -1.14 -10.42 -3.27
CA TYR A 111 0.22 -10.37 -3.80
C TYR A 111 1.24 -10.13 -2.68
N GLY A 112 0.98 -9.17 -1.78
CA GLY A 112 1.83 -8.93 -0.60
C GLY A 112 1.95 -10.15 0.31
N LEU A 113 0.84 -10.84 0.56
CA LEU A 113 0.82 -12.01 1.42
C LEU A 113 1.61 -13.19 0.85
N LEU A 114 1.49 -13.44 -0.46
CA LEU A 114 2.07 -14.61 -1.13
C LEU A 114 3.48 -14.37 -1.67
N VAL A 115 3.73 -13.21 -2.27
CA VAL A 115 5.01 -12.90 -2.94
C VAL A 115 5.98 -12.19 -1.99
N GLN A 116 5.47 -11.45 -0.99
CA GLN A 116 6.27 -10.68 -0.03
C GLN A 116 7.36 -9.81 -0.71
N PRO A 117 6.95 -8.84 -1.55
CA PRO A 117 7.89 -8.03 -2.32
C PRO A 117 8.89 -7.28 -1.44
N ALA A 118 10.00 -6.90 -2.06
CA ALA A 118 11.06 -6.13 -1.43
C ALA A 118 10.49 -4.83 -0.82
N ALA A 119 10.95 -4.50 0.39
CA ALA A 119 10.53 -3.26 1.04
C ALA A 119 11.05 -2.06 0.25
N TRP A 120 10.15 -1.15 -0.08
CA TRP A 120 10.49 0.16 -0.60
C TRP A 120 11.09 1.01 0.50
N THR A 121 12.12 1.78 0.14
CA THR A 121 12.68 2.82 1.00
C THR A 121 12.58 4.15 0.27
N PRO A 122 12.25 5.24 0.99
CA PRO A 122 12.26 6.56 0.39
C PRO A 122 13.65 6.87 -0.15
N ARG A 123 13.72 7.51 -1.31
CA ARG A 123 14.99 8.04 -1.81
C ARG A 123 15.57 8.98 -0.74
N PRO A 124 16.87 8.90 -0.43
CA PRO A 124 17.48 9.81 0.54
C PRO A 124 17.15 11.24 0.13
N ARG A 125 16.58 12.04 1.04
CA ARG A 125 16.49 13.48 0.83
C ARG A 125 17.93 13.96 0.71
N MET A 126 18.34 14.37 -0.49
CA MET A 126 19.65 14.99 -0.68
C MET A 126 19.70 16.19 0.27
N CYS A 127 20.51 16.10 1.33
CA CYS A 127 20.76 17.24 2.20
C CYS A 127 21.32 18.36 1.32
N ALA A 128 20.76 19.56 1.42
CA ALA A 128 21.21 20.76 0.70
C ALA A 128 22.70 21.11 0.98
N CYS A 129 23.32 20.47 1.98
CA CYS A 129 24.73 20.60 2.32
C CYS A 129 25.69 19.88 1.33
N CYS A 130 25.20 18.94 0.51
CA CYS A 130 26.05 18.15 -0.41
C CYS A 130 26.05 18.68 -1.86
N ARG A 131 26.13 20.01 -2.06
CA ARG A 131 26.62 20.53 -3.35
C ARG A 131 28.14 20.60 -3.27
N PRO A 132 28.90 19.95 -4.17
CA PRO A 132 30.33 20.22 -4.26
C PRO A 132 30.50 21.72 -4.54
N CYS A 133 31.34 22.37 -3.74
CA CYS A 133 31.81 23.74 -3.97
C CYS A 133 32.46 23.87 -5.35
#